data_AF-A0A1U7YP41-F1
#
_entry.id   AF-A0A1U7YP41-F1
#
_cell.length_a   1.000
_cell.length_b   1.000
_cell.length_c   1.000
_cell.angle_alpha   90.00
_cell.angle_beta   90.00
_cell.angle_gamma   90.00
#
_symmetry.space_group_name_H-M   'P 1'
#
loop_
_entity.id
_entity.type
_entity.pdbx_description
1 polymer ?
#
loop_
_entity_poly.entity_id
_entity_poly.type
_entity_poly.pdbx_seq_one_letter_code
_entity_poly.pdbx_strand_id
1 'polypeptide(L)'
;MTGVSEGESVTLDELKRKMAEFAKERDWDQFHSPRNLLLALVGEVGELSEIFQWKGEVPKGLPDWKEEEKEHLGEELSDVLLYLVRLSDICGVDLGKAALRKVEINALKYPVKLCKGSSKKHTHITATPATANDNNCCCDGV
;
A
#
# COMPACT_ATOMS: atom_id res chain seq x y z
N MET A 1 -12.83 17.16 22.26
CA MET A 1 -12.36 16.10 23.17
C MET A 1 -12.88 14.76 22.68
N THR A 2 -12.11 14.07 21.85
CA THR A 2 -12.27 12.63 21.62
C THR A 2 -10.88 12.04 21.75
N GLY A 3 -10.48 11.80 23.00
CA GLY A 3 -9.31 10.99 23.27
C GLY A 3 -9.63 9.59 22.76
N VAL A 4 -8.84 9.12 21.81
CA VAL A 4 -8.84 7.71 21.43
C VAL A 4 -8.41 6.95 22.69
N SER A 5 -9.28 6.11 23.24
CA SER A 5 -8.96 5.29 24.40
C SER A 5 -7.83 4.33 24.04
N GLU A 6 -6.77 4.30 24.85
CA GLU A 6 -5.68 3.34 24.72
C GLU A 6 -6.24 1.91 24.66
N GLY A 7 -6.12 1.26 23.50
CA GLY A 7 -6.47 -0.15 23.31
C GLY A 7 -7.44 -0.46 22.17
N GLU A 8 -8.11 0.52 21.57
CA GLU A 8 -9.02 0.27 20.43
C GLU A 8 -8.31 0.58 19.10
N SER A 9 -8.20 -0.42 18.21
CA SER A 9 -7.56 -0.25 16.90
C SER A 9 -8.47 0.53 15.95
N VAL A 10 -7.95 1.60 15.35
CA VAL A 10 -8.69 2.39 14.36
C VAL A 10 -8.88 1.59 13.07
N THR A 11 -10.12 1.54 12.57
CA THR A 11 -10.46 0.83 11.32
C THR A 11 -10.61 1.78 10.13
N LEU A 12 -10.47 1.25 8.90
CA LEU A 12 -10.73 2.06 7.68
C LEU A 12 -12.18 2.56 7.62
N ASP A 13 -13.13 1.76 8.11
CA ASP A 13 -14.55 2.16 8.18
C ASP A 13 -14.78 3.29 9.19
N GLU A 14 -14.06 3.27 10.31
CA GLU A 14 -14.09 4.37 11.28
C GLU A 14 -13.53 5.66 10.68
N LEU A 15 -12.39 5.60 10.01
CA LEU A 15 -11.79 6.76 9.33
C LEU A 15 -12.74 7.30 8.25
N LYS A 16 -13.27 6.42 7.40
CA LYS A 16 -14.26 6.78 6.38
C LYS A 16 -15.45 7.53 7.00
N ARG A 17 -16.02 7.01 8.08
CA ARG A 17 -17.15 7.65 8.77
C ARG A 17 -16.78 9.03 9.32
N LYS A 18 -15.67 9.14 10.07
CA LYS A 18 -15.21 10.41 10.63
C LYS A 18 -14.96 11.46 9.54
N MET A 19 -14.36 11.05 8.41
CA MET A 19 -14.12 11.96 7.28
C MET A 19 -15.41 12.41 6.59
N ALA A 20 -16.37 11.50 6.40
CA ALA A 20 -17.66 11.84 5.82
C ALA A 20 -18.43 12.82 6.71
N GLU A 21 -18.42 12.61 8.02
CA GLU A 21 -19.02 13.52 9.00
C GLU A 21 -18.32 14.89 8.98
N PHE A 22 -16.99 14.92 9.05
CA PHE A 22 -16.20 16.15 9.00
C PHE A 22 -16.46 16.98 7.74
N ALA A 23 -16.54 16.32 6.58
CA ALA A 23 -16.82 16.96 5.29
C ALA A 23 -18.25 17.52 5.23
N LYS A 24 -19.23 16.73 5.70
CA LYS A 24 -20.64 17.13 5.72
C LYS A 24 -20.89 18.33 6.63
N GLU A 25 -20.28 18.36 7.82
CA GLU A 25 -20.38 19.48 8.75
C GLU A 25 -19.90 20.82 8.17
N ARG A 26 -18.99 20.76 7.19
CA ARG A 26 -18.39 21.92 6.53
C ARG A 26 -18.97 22.19 5.14
N ASP A 27 -19.97 21.42 4.71
CA ASP A 27 -20.52 21.46 3.36
C ASP A 27 -19.45 21.27 2.26
N TRP A 28 -18.41 20.48 2.56
CA TRP A 28 -17.27 20.27 1.65
C TRP A 28 -17.49 19.19 0.59
N ASP A 29 -18.59 18.44 0.68
CA ASP A 29 -18.90 17.38 -0.29
C ASP A 29 -19.01 17.90 -1.72
N GLN A 30 -19.38 19.17 -1.90
CA GLN A 30 -19.37 19.84 -3.21
C GLN A 30 -17.99 19.92 -3.87
N PHE A 31 -16.91 19.92 -3.08
CA PHE A 31 -15.52 19.98 -3.58
C PHE A 31 -14.89 18.59 -3.73
N HIS A 32 -15.49 17.56 -3.13
CA HIS A 32 -14.98 16.18 -3.08
C HIS A 32 -15.33 15.34 -4.32
N SER A 33 -15.12 15.89 -5.52
CA SER A 33 -15.14 15.06 -6.73
C SER A 33 -13.96 14.07 -6.74
N PRO A 34 -14.08 12.88 -7.37
CA PRO A 34 -12.98 11.91 -7.43
C PRO A 34 -11.66 12.49 -7.96
N ARG A 35 -11.74 13.36 -8.98
CA ARG A 35 -10.55 14.02 -9.54
C ARG A 35 -9.89 14.95 -8.51
N ASN A 36 -10.67 15.75 -7.78
CA ASN A 36 -10.11 16.70 -6.83
C ASN A 36 -9.45 15.97 -5.66
N LEU A 37 -10.09 14.92 -5.14
CA LEU A 37 -9.53 14.07 -4.09
C LEU A 37 -8.24 13.36 -4.54
N LEU A 38 -8.18 12.89 -5.79
CA LEU A 38 -6.96 12.32 -6.35
C LEU A 38 -5.83 13.37 -6.44
N LEU A 39 -6.14 14.60 -6.86
CA LEU A 39 -5.13 15.65 -6.93
C LEU A 39 -4.64 16.09 -5.55
N ALA A 40 -5.53 16.16 -4.56
CA ALA A 40 -5.15 16.40 -3.16
C ALA A 40 -4.24 15.28 -2.64
N LEU A 41 -4.61 14.01 -2.85
CA LEU A 41 -3.77 12.86 -2.52
C LEU A 41 -2.36 12.95 -3.13
N VAL A 42 -2.24 13.40 -4.38
CA VAL A 42 -0.93 13.61 -5.03
C VAL A 42 -0.14 14.73 -4.35
N GLY A 43 -0.82 15.79 -3.90
CA GLY A 43 -0.24 16.86 -3.09
C GLY A 43 0.40 16.32 -1.81
N GLU A 44 -0.36 15.57 -1.01
CA GLU A 44 0.14 15.00 0.25
C GLU A 44 1.28 13.99 0.04
N VAL A 45 1.26 13.23 -1.07
CA VAL A 45 2.40 12.38 -1.44
C VAL A 45 3.65 13.23 -1.77
N GLY A 46 3.44 14.43 -2.33
CA GLY A 46 4.49 15.42 -2.52
C GLY A 46 5.07 15.90 -1.20
N GLU A 47 4.23 16.34 -0.26
CA GLU A 47 4.64 16.80 1.08
C GLU A 47 5.38 15.69 1.85
N LEU A 48 4.83 14.46 1.84
CA LEU A 48 5.52 13.28 2.35
C LEU A 48 6.89 13.06 1.69
N SER A 49 7.00 13.28 0.38
CA SER A 49 8.27 13.16 -0.33
C SER A 49 9.27 14.24 0.07
N GLU A 50 8.82 15.46 0.38
CA GLU A 50 9.67 16.58 0.79
C GLU A 50 10.41 16.30 2.10
N ILE A 51 9.82 15.52 3.00
CA ILE A 51 10.47 15.06 4.24
C ILE A 51 11.76 14.27 3.94
N PHE A 52 11.76 13.47 2.87
CA PHE A 52 12.88 12.58 2.51
C PHE A 52 13.81 13.16 1.46
N GLN A 53 13.42 14.20 0.71
CA GLN A 53 14.08 14.62 -0.53
C GLN A 53 15.60 14.91 -0.39
N TRP A 54 16.05 15.37 0.78
CA TRP A 54 17.45 15.68 1.07
C TRP A 54 18.09 14.75 2.11
N LYS A 55 17.35 13.74 2.56
CA LYS A 55 17.90 12.69 3.43
C LYS A 55 18.60 11.68 2.51
N GLY A 56 19.82 11.28 2.85
CA GLY A 56 20.54 10.21 2.15
C GLY A 56 19.86 8.85 2.38
N GLU A 57 20.65 7.79 2.59
CA GLU A 57 20.05 6.54 3.05
C GLU A 57 19.41 6.71 4.44
N VAL A 58 18.11 6.46 4.55
CA VAL A 58 17.38 6.56 5.82
C VAL A 58 17.28 5.17 6.47
N PRO A 59 17.90 4.95 7.65
CA PRO A 59 17.83 3.67 8.33
C PRO A 59 16.42 3.37 8.84
N LYS A 60 16.08 2.08 8.89
CA LYS A 60 14.81 1.61 9.46
C LYS A 60 14.70 2.03 10.93
N GLY A 61 13.50 2.45 11.32
CA GLY A 61 13.21 2.88 12.70
C GLY A 61 13.64 4.32 13.01
N LEU A 62 14.22 5.04 12.04
CA LEU A 62 14.52 6.48 12.14
C LEU A 62 15.30 6.85 13.42
N PRO A 63 16.39 6.14 13.79
CA PRO A 63 17.11 6.36 15.05
C PRO A 63 17.68 7.78 15.20
N ASP A 64 18.02 8.43 14.09
CA ASP A 64 18.66 9.76 14.09
C ASP A 64 17.64 10.91 13.89
N TRP A 65 16.34 10.59 13.88
CA TRP A 65 15.29 11.59 13.71
C TRP A 65 14.81 12.09 15.07
N LYS A 66 14.59 13.40 15.16
CA LYS A 66 13.96 14.02 16.31
C LYS A 66 12.48 13.64 16.37
N GLU A 67 11.88 13.76 17.55
CA GLU A 67 10.47 13.44 17.72
C GLU A 67 9.56 14.33 16.87
N GLU A 68 9.90 15.61 16.69
CA GLU A 68 9.12 16.51 15.84
C GLU A 68 9.19 16.10 14.35
N GLU A 69 10.31 15.53 13.90
CA GLU A 69 10.42 15.00 12.52
C GLU A 69 9.58 13.73 12.34
N LYS A 70 9.45 12.90 13.38
CA LYS A 70 8.61 11.70 13.35
C LYS A 70 7.12 12.05 13.45
N GLU A 71 6.78 13.07 14.22
CA GLU A 71 5.42 13.61 14.31
C GLU A 71 4.99 14.13 12.95
N HIS A 72 5.80 15.00 12.33
CA HIS A 72 5.52 15.52 10.99
C HIS A 72 5.42 14.40 9.93
N LEU A 73 6.31 13.39 9.97
CA LEU A 73 6.16 12.21 9.13
C LEU A 73 4.82 11.48 9.36
N GLY A 74 4.38 11.39 10.61
CA GLY A 74 3.09 10.81 10.97
C GLY A 74 1.90 11.58 10.43
N GLU A 75 1.99 12.92 10.41
CA GLU A 75 0.98 13.82 9.82
C GLU A 75 0.85 13.55 8.31
N GLU A 76 1.95 13.64 7.55
CA GLU A 76 1.92 13.45 6.09
C GLU A 76 1.50 12.03 5.67
N LEU A 77 1.92 11.01 6.42
CA LEU A 77 1.44 9.63 6.22
C LEU A 77 -0.07 9.53 6.47
N SER A 78 -0.58 10.25 7.46
CA SER A 78 -1.99 10.28 7.79
C SER A 78 -2.79 11.00 6.72
N ASP A 79 -2.32 12.12 6.18
CA ASP A 79 -3.02 12.87 5.14
C ASP A 79 -3.14 12.05 3.84
N VAL A 80 -2.06 11.37 3.44
CA VAL A 80 -2.11 10.40 2.32
C VAL A 80 -3.17 9.31 2.58
N LEU A 81 -3.19 8.73 3.78
CA LEU A 81 -4.17 7.69 4.14
C LEU A 81 -5.61 8.24 4.09
N LEU A 82 -5.84 9.40 4.69
CA LEU A 82 -7.17 10.02 4.79
C LEU A 82 -7.71 10.36 3.41
N TYR A 83 -6.94 11.00 2.53
CA TYR A 83 -7.40 11.25 1.16
C TYR A 83 -7.66 9.97 0.37
N LEU A 84 -6.86 8.92 0.55
CA LEU A 84 -7.11 7.64 -0.09
C LEU A 84 -8.41 6.99 0.41
N VAL A 85 -8.67 7.04 1.72
CA VAL A 85 -9.93 6.56 2.32
C VAL A 85 -11.11 7.34 1.78
N ARG A 86 -11.04 8.68 1.77
CA ARG A 86 -12.14 9.52 1.25
C ARG A 86 -12.37 9.32 -0.24
N LEU A 87 -11.30 9.20 -1.03
CA LEU A 87 -11.41 8.88 -2.45
C LEU A 87 -12.10 7.54 -2.66
N SER A 88 -11.75 6.50 -1.89
CA SER A 88 -12.39 5.20 -1.98
C SER A 88 -13.88 5.26 -1.65
N ASP A 89 -14.26 6.05 -0.64
CA ASP A 89 -15.65 6.25 -0.24
C ASP A 89 -16.48 6.90 -1.35
N ILE A 90 -15.99 8.01 -1.90
CA ILE A 90 -16.66 8.70 -3.02
C ILE A 90 -16.74 7.82 -4.27
N CYS A 91 -15.75 6.95 -4.51
CA CYS A 91 -15.76 6.01 -5.63
C CYS A 91 -16.62 4.75 -5.37
N GLY A 92 -17.19 4.57 -4.19
CA GLY A 92 -17.94 3.37 -3.82
C GLY A 92 -17.08 2.10 -3.73
N VAL A 93 -15.80 2.24 -3.42
CA VAL A 93 -14.85 1.13 -3.29
C VAL A 93 -14.65 0.77 -1.82
N ASP A 94 -14.91 -0.48 -1.47
CA ASP A 94 -14.50 -1.05 -0.19
C ASP A 94 -12.98 -1.25 -0.20
N LEU A 95 -12.26 -0.26 0.35
CA LEU A 95 -10.79 -0.24 0.34
C LEU A 95 -10.18 -1.39 1.13
N GLY A 96 -10.76 -1.76 2.27
CA GLY A 96 -10.29 -2.87 3.10
C GLY A 96 -10.36 -4.20 2.36
N LYS A 97 -11.53 -4.50 1.77
CA LYS A 97 -11.71 -5.71 0.96
C LYS A 97 -10.83 -5.71 -0.29
N ALA A 98 -10.70 -4.57 -0.96
CA ALA A 98 -9.83 -4.42 -2.13
C ALA A 98 -8.35 -4.68 -1.79
N ALA A 99 -7.89 -4.14 -0.65
CA ALA A 99 -6.52 -4.33 -0.17
C ALA A 99 -6.24 -5.81 0.18
N LEU A 100 -7.14 -6.47 0.92
CA LEU A 100 -7.00 -7.89 1.25
C LEU A 100 -6.91 -8.78 0.01
N ARG A 101 -7.83 -8.59 -0.94
CA ARG A 101 -7.79 -9.28 -2.25
C ARG A 101 -6.47 -9.01 -2.99
N LYS A 102 -5.95 -7.79 -2.92
CA LYS A 102 -4.70 -7.42 -3.59
C LYS A 102 -3.48 -8.11 -2.96
N VAL A 103 -3.47 -8.31 -1.64
CA VAL A 103 -2.44 -9.08 -0.93
C VAL A 103 -2.44 -10.54 -1.40
N GLU A 104 -3.62 -11.18 -1.51
CA GLU A 104 -3.75 -12.55 -2.02
C GLU A 104 -3.20 -12.68 -3.45
N ILE A 105 -3.57 -11.74 -4.34
CA ILE A 105 -3.06 -11.69 -5.71
C ILE A 105 -1.53 -11.52 -5.74
N ASN A 106 -0.98 -10.67 -4.85
CA ASN A 106 0.45 -10.47 -4.77
C ASN A 106 1.18 -11.71 -4.24
N ALA A 107 0.60 -12.47 -3.32
CA ALA A 107 1.17 -13.72 -2.82
C ALA A 107 1.27 -14.79 -3.92
N LEU A 108 0.28 -14.86 -4.81
CA LEU A 108 0.34 -15.72 -6.00
C LEU A 108 1.41 -15.27 -7.01
N LYS A 109 1.57 -13.95 -7.16
CA LYS A 109 2.59 -13.37 -8.05
C LYS A 109 4.03 -13.55 -7.54
N TYR A 110 4.22 -13.64 -6.22
CA TYR A 110 5.53 -13.79 -5.59
C TYR A 110 5.55 -14.98 -4.60
N PRO A 111 5.58 -16.23 -5.10
CA PRO A 111 5.59 -17.41 -4.24
C PRO A 111 6.83 -17.45 -3.35
N VAL A 112 6.65 -17.81 -2.07
CA VAL A 112 7.75 -17.85 -1.06
C VAL A 112 8.95 -18.67 -1.54
N LYS A 113 8.70 -19.82 -2.19
CA LYS A 113 9.76 -20.70 -2.71
C LYS A 113 10.66 -20.03 -3.77
N LEU A 114 10.17 -18.99 -4.44
CA LEU A 114 10.87 -18.30 -5.53
C LEU A 114 11.38 -16.91 -5.11
N CYS A 115 10.85 -16.32 -4.03
CA CYS A 115 11.11 -14.93 -3.64
C CYS A 115 11.70 -14.76 -2.23
N LYS A 116 12.00 -15.84 -1.50
CA LYS A 116 12.66 -15.75 -0.19
C LYS A 116 14.06 -15.15 -0.36
N GLY A 117 14.25 -13.91 0.11
CA GLY A 117 15.52 -13.18 0.03
C GLY A 117 15.78 -12.41 -1.28
N SER A 118 14.81 -12.31 -2.19
CA SER A 118 14.97 -11.54 -3.44
C SER A 118 13.69 -10.82 -3.87
N SER A 119 13.77 -9.51 -4.14
CA SER A 119 12.67 -8.68 -4.65
C SER A 119 12.61 -8.56 -6.18
N LYS A 120 13.42 -9.36 -6.90
CA LYS A 120 13.48 -9.30 -8.37
C LYS A 120 12.11 -9.64 -8.98
N LYS A 121 11.63 -8.78 -9.88
CA LYS A 121 10.36 -8.99 -10.60
C LYS A 121 10.44 -10.26 -11.45
N HIS A 122 9.51 -11.16 -11.21
CA HIS A 122 9.38 -12.41 -11.94
C HIS A 122 8.59 -12.19 -13.25
N THR A 123 9.23 -11.65 -14.29
CA THR A 123 8.57 -11.44 -15.60
C THR A 123 8.77 -12.58 -16.60
N HIS A 124 9.40 -13.71 -16.25
CA HIS A 124 9.47 -14.87 -17.15
C HIS A 124 9.55 -16.20 -16.37
N ILE A 125 8.40 -16.79 -16.03
CA ILE A 125 8.22 -18.25 -15.91
C ILE A 125 7.06 -18.53 -16.84
N THR A 126 7.39 -18.75 -18.11
CA THR A 126 6.60 -19.68 -18.91
C THR A 126 6.88 -21.05 -18.32
N ALA A 127 5.86 -21.65 -17.71
CA ALA A 127 5.90 -23.06 -17.32
C ALA A 127 6.29 -23.88 -18.55
N THR A 128 7.49 -24.45 -18.55
CA THR A 128 7.79 -25.53 -19.50
C THR A 128 7.16 -26.77 -18.89
N PRO A 129 6.17 -27.42 -19.54
CA PRO A 129 5.65 -28.67 -19.04
C PRO A 129 6.76 -29.71 -19.15
N ALA A 130 7.04 -30.39 -18.04
CA ALA A 130 7.86 -31.58 -18.05
C ALA A 130 7.24 -32.58 -19.03
N THR A 131 7.90 -32.81 -20.16
CA THR A 131 7.61 -33.97 -21.00
C THR A 131 8.42 -35.13 -20.44
N ALA A 132 7.70 -36.00 -19.73
CA ALA A 132 8.09 -37.39 -19.64
C ALA A 132 8.12 -37.97 -21.06
N ASN A 133 9.22 -38.62 -21.44
CA ASN A 133 9.10 -39.78 -22.31
C ASN A 133 10.19 -40.79 -21.97
N ASP A 134 9.73 -41.93 -21.49
CA ASP A 134 10.46 -43.18 -21.43
C ASP A 134 10.87 -43.67 -22.83
N ASN A 135 11.80 -44.63 -22.82
CA ASN A 135 12.05 -45.66 -23.83
C ASN A 135 13.12 -45.42 -24.92
N ASN A 136 14.31 -45.98 -24.62
CA ASN A 136 14.80 -47.22 -25.24
C ASN A 136 16.05 -47.15 -26.14
N CYS A 137 16.90 -48.16 -25.91
CA CYS A 137 17.82 -48.84 -26.83
C CYS A 137 19.21 -48.26 -27.17
N CYS A 138 20.20 -48.90 -26.52
CA CYS A 138 21.28 -49.71 -27.12
C CYS A 138 22.46 -49.06 -27.86
N CYS A 139 23.63 -49.68 -27.58
CA CYS A 139 24.87 -49.83 -28.37
C CYS A 139 25.59 -48.54 -28.83
N ASP A 140 26.92 -48.41 -28.87
CA ASP A 140 28.10 -49.24 -28.62
C ASP A 140 29.29 -48.24 -28.63
N GLY A 141 30.46 -48.66 -28.11
CA GLY A 141 31.70 -48.33 -28.81
C GLY A 141 32.82 -47.64 -28.04
N VAL A 142 33.68 -48.50 -27.49
CA VAL A 142 35.15 -48.36 -27.24
C VAL A 142 35.60 -47.45 -26.11
#